data_AF-A0A7Y3M857-F1
#
_entry.id   AF-A0A7Y3M857-F1
#
_cell.length_a   1.000
_cell.length_b   1.000
_cell.length_c   1.000
_cell.angle_alpha   90.00
_cell.angle_beta   90.00
_cell.angle_gamma   90.00
#
_symmetry.space_group_name_H-M   'P 1'
#
loop_
_entity.id
_entity.type
_entity.pdbx_description
1 polymer ?
#
loop_
_entity_poly.entity_id
_entity_poly.type
_entity_poly.pdbx_seq_one_letter_code
_entity_poly.pdbx_strand_id
1 'polypeptide(L)'
;MRTLATAATCVGLWVSLATTALAQGAAPTAPPPDVPAGEARITGRVVHRDDPERGIAGIEVALYALSEDGNPGLRGAQSDERGAFTFDGISASPRIAYFVGARYGGVPFPGARVVFSPGETERTVEVPVSELRSEADDIAIPQVTLQLDWRGRELLVSESVELLHAYSETLFVPAEDRDTKAPFASIPLPADARNLEYPFGVAPEGVERREGGLAFFGPLHPGEPQAVRFGYAFASAGDTLSLEFPVPQGSARVELLVPSNGPEAETTLRREGPVEIADRQYIRYVAEAPKANETVLAAFTLPDASTDGSRARVASAQWVVDADAALLSLREEYVVEVSGREPIVAPP
;
A
#
# COMPACT_ATOMS: atom_id res chain seq x y z
N MET A 1 -17.45 -19.01 -26.02
CA MET A 1 -17.14 -17.58 -25.76
C MET A 1 -17.42 -17.30 -24.29
N ARG A 2 -16.39 -17.36 -23.45
CA ARG A 2 -16.45 -16.92 -22.06
C ARG A 2 -15.27 -15.99 -21.87
N THR A 3 -15.57 -14.71 -21.71
CA THR A 3 -14.61 -13.63 -21.49
C THR A 3 -14.22 -13.69 -20.01
N LEU A 4 -12.97 -14.02 -19.71
CA LEU A 4 -12.39 -13.88 -18.37
C LEU A 4 -11.83 -12.45 -18.28
N ALA A 5 -12.39 -11.66 -17.38
CA ALA A 5 -11.85 -10.36 -17.00
C ALA A 5 -10.78 -10.59 -15.92
N THR A 6 -9.54 -10.22 -16.22
CA THR A 6 -8.41 -10.33 -15.30
C THR A 6 -8.27 -9.00 -14.56
N ALA A 7 -8.73 -8.93 -13.31
CA ALA A 7 -8.42 -7.82 -12.41
C ALA A 7 -7.06 -8.12 -11.76
N ALA A 8 -6.02 -7.38 -12.17
CA ALA A 8 -4.69 -7.47 -11.58
C ALA A 8 -4.67 -6.69 -10.26
N THR A 9 -4.77 -7.39 -9.14
CA THR A 9 -4.60 -6.80 -7.81
C THR A 9 -3.13 -6.94 -7.42
N CYS A 10 -2.38 -5.84 -7.44
CA CYS A 10 -1.01 -5.82 -6.92
C CYS A 10 -1.05 -5.92 -5.38
N VAL A 11 -0.80 -7.11 -4.85
CA VAL A 11 -0.63 -7.34 -3.41
C VAL A 11 0.84 -7.10 -3.06
N GLY A 12 1.11 -6.06 -2.26
CA GLY A 12 2.45 -5.74 -1.78
C GLY A 12 2.93 -6.75 -0.75
N LEU A 13 4.14 -7.28 -0.97
CA LEU A 13 4.86 -8.13 -0.03
C LEU A 13 5.37 -7.24 1.13
N TRP A 14 4.89 -7.49 2.35
CA TRP A 14 5.38 -6.80 3.54
C TRP A 14 6.57 -7.55 4.11
N VAL A 15 7.78 -7.06 3.80
CA VAL A 15 8.99 -7.48 4.51
C VAL A 15 9.13 -6.59 5.74
N SER A 16 8.84 -7.12 6.92
CA SER A 16 9.13 -6.44 8.17
C SER A 16 10.63 -6.50 8.43
N LEU A 17 11.33 -5.42 8.10
CA LEU A 17 12.64 -5.14 8.66
C LEU A 17 12.44 -4.70 10.11
N ALA A 18 12.84 -5.53 11.06
CA ALA A 18 13.03 -5.09 12.44
C ALA A 18 14.26 -4.18 12.47
N THR A 19 14.08 -2.89 12.18
CA THR A 19 15.12 -1.87 12.32
C THR A 19 15.24 -1.49 13.79
N THR A 20 16.40 -1.79 14.36
CA THR A 20 16.87 -1.26 15.64
C THR A 20 16.76 0.27 15.62
N ALA A 21 15.92 0.80 16.51
CA ALA A 21 15.73 2.22 16.74
C ALA A 21 16.96 2.84 17.43
N LEU A 22 18.00 3.15 16.66
CA LEU A 22 19.09 4.06 17.05
C LEU A 22 19.62 4.80 15.81
N ALA A 23 18.84 5.76 15.32
CA ALA A 23 19.31 6.97 14.63
C ALA A 23 18.11 7.74 14.07
N GLN A 24 17.41 8.52 14.91
CA GLN A 24 16.75 9.72 14.41
C GLN A 24 17.86 10.76 14.11
N GLY A 25 18.69 10.44 13.11
CA GLY A 25 19.52 11.44 12.45
C GLY A 25 18.59 12.43 11.78
N ALA A 26 18.94 13.72 11.84
CA ALA A 26 18.25 14.78 11.13
C ALA A 26 17.86 14.31 9.72
N ALA A 27 16.61 14.60 9.32
CA ALA A 27 16.14 14.32 7.96
C ALA A 27 17.22 14.80 6.96
N PRO A 28 17.64 13.97 5.99
CA PRO A 28 18.63 14.38 5.02
C PRO A 28 18.14 15.67 4.35
N THR A 29 18.86 16.77 4.58
CA THR A 29 18.59 18.10 4.01
C THR A 29 19.02 18.22 2.55
N ALA A 30 19.51 17.14 1.95
CA ALA A 30 19.85 17.11 0.55
C ALA A 30 18.56 16.98 -0.28
N PRO A 31 18.37 17.78 -1.34
CA PRO A 31 17.28 17.57 -2.27
C PRO A 31 17.37 16.15 -2.84
N PRO A 32 16.23 15.52 -3.18
CA PRO A 32 16.25 14.20 -3.82
C PRO A 32 17.11 14.24 -5.08
N PRO A 33 17.83 13.15 -5.41
CA PRO A 33 18.64 13.11 -6.62
C PRO A 33 17.74 13.31 -7.84
N ASP A 34 18.31 13.93 -8.86
CA ASP A 34 17.62 14.12 -10.13
C ASP A 34 17.43 12.77 -10.85
N VAL A 35 16.55 12.73 -11.84
CA VAL A 35 16.32 11.54 -12.66
C VAL A 35 17.57 11.18 -13.48
N PRO A 36 17.81 9.89 -13.77
CA PRO A 36 18.96 9.47 -14.58
C PRO A 36 19.04 10.21 -15.91
N ALA A 37 20.20 10.79 -16.21
CA ALA A 37 20.40 11.59 -17.41
C ALA A 37 20.53 10.76 -18.69
N GLY A 38 20.17 11.34 -19.83
CA GLY A 38 20.32 10.73 -21.15
C GLY A 38 19.83 11.65 -22.29
N GLU A 39 19.53 11.08 -23.45
CA GLU A 39 19.09 11.82 -24.64
C GLU A 39 17.57 11.78 -24.88
N ALA A 40 16.82 11.13 -23.99
CA ALA A 40 15.37 11.02 -24.13
C ALA A 40 14.62 12.22 -23.56
N ARG A 41 13.36 12.31 -23.96
CA ARG A 41 12.39 13.32 -23.56
C ARG A 41 11.02 12.70 -23.30
N ILE A 42 10.35 13.16 -22.25
CA ILE A 42 8.90 12.96 -22.05
C ILE A 42 8.22 14.32 -22.20
N THR A 43 7.30 14.44 -23.13
CA THR A 43 6.38 15.58 -23.24
C THR A 43 5.00 15.18 -22.72
N GLY A 44 4.18 16.15 -22.35
CA GLY A 44 2.80 15.85 -22.02
C GLY A 44 1.93 17.06 -21.80
N ARG A 45 0.69 16.80 -21.42
CA ARG A 45 -0.29 17.82 -21.04
C ARG A 45 -0.99 17.46 -19.74
N VAL A 46 -1.19 18.46 -18.89
CA VAL A 46 -2.16 18.40 -17.79
C VAL A 46 -3.50 18.86 -18.34
N VAL A 47 -4.51 17.99 -18.25
CA VAL A 47 -5.83 18.20 -18.87
C VAL A 47 -6.93 18.00 -17.84
N HIS A 48 -8.07 18.67 -18.05
CA HIS A 48 -9.25 18.41 -17.24
C HIS A 48 -9.85 17.05 -17.63
N ARG A 49 -10.18 16.20 -16.65
CA ARG A 49 -10.69 14.84 -16.91
C ARG A 49 -11.95 14.82 -17.78
N ASP A 50 -12.89 15.73 -17.49
CA ASP A 50 -14.17 15.82 -18.22
C ASP A 50 -14.10 16.69 -19.49
N ASP A 51 -12.96 17.36 -19.72
CA ASP A 51 -12.70 18.16 -20.92
C ASP A 51 -11.21 18.05 -21.31
N PRO A 52 -10.80 16.94 -21.96
CA PRO A 52 -9.39 16.68 -22.28
C PRO A 52 -8.74 17.72 -23.22
N GLU A 53 -9.55 18.48 -23.96
CA GLU A 53 -9.05 19.57 -24.80
C GLU A 53 -8.61 20.76 -23.95
N ARG A 54 -9.23 20.96 -22.77
CA ARG A 54 -8.87 22.00 -21.81
C ARG A 54 -7.60 21.63 -21.05
N GLY A 55 -6.49 22.23 -21.49
CA GLY A 55 -5.24 22.24 -20.75
C GLY A 55 -5.32 23.11 -19.48
N ILE A 56 -4.59 22.72 -18.44
CA ILE A 56 -4.59 23.44 -17.16
C ILE A 56 -3.17 23.96 -16.88
N ALA A 57 -3.06 25.27 -16.77
CA ALA A 57 -1.79 25.98 -16.62
C ALA A 57 -1.30 26.07 -15.17
N GLY A 58 0.02 26.21 -15.00
CA GLY A 58 0.66 26.47 -13.71
C GLY A 58 0.61 25.29 -12.74
N ILE A 59 0.35 24.08 -13.23
CA ILE A 59 0.27 22.86 -12.42
C ILE A 59 1.66 22.29 -12.25
N GLU A 60 2.03 21.97 -11.01
CA GLU A 60 3.26 21.25 -10.70
C GLU A 60 3.15 19.82 -11.22
N VAL A 61 4.11 19.42 -12.03
CA VAL A 61 4.23 18.06 -12.58
C VAL A 61 5.52 17.45 -12.06
N ALA A 62 5.45 16.22 -11.56
CA ALA A 62 6.59 15.47 -11.09
C ALA A 62 6.85 14.26 -11.99
N LEU A 63 8.13 14.02 -12.25
CA LEU A 63 8.66 12.82 -12.88
C LEU A 63 9.44 12.04 -11.84
N TYR A 64 8.95 10.85 -11.49
CA TYR A 64 9.63 9.90 -10.62
C TYR A 64 10.26 8.79 -11.46
N ALA A 65 11.55 8.54 -11.27
CA ALA A 65 12.28 7.47 -11.94
C ALA A 65 12.54 6.33 -10.96
N LEU A 66 12.11 5.11 -11.32
CA LEU A 66 12.40 3.88 -10.61
C LEU A 66 13.35 3.03 -11.45
N SER A 67 14.63 3.04 -11.07
CA SER A 67 15.68 2.20 -11.66
C SER A 67 15.85 0.87 -10.92
N GLU A 68 16.50 -0.10 -11.57
CA GLU A 68 16.79 -1.42 -10.99
C GLU A 68 17.68 -1.37 -9.74
N ASP A 69 18.48 -0.32 -9.58
CA ASP A 69 19.32 -0.08 -8.42
C ASP A 69 18.52 0.36 -7.18
N GLY A 70 17.22 0.61 -7.34
CA GLY A 70 16.32 1.02 -6.26
C GLY A 70 16.51 2.47 -5.83
N ASN A 71 17.39 3.24 -6.47
CA ASN A 71 17.60 4.65 -6.15
C ASN A 71 16.61 5.51 -6.93
N PRO A 72 15.64 6.15 -6.27
CA PRO A 72 14.64 6.93 -6.97
C PRO A 72 15.20 8.28 -7.40
N GLY A 73 14.90 8.69 -8.63
CA GLY A 73 15.14 10.06 -9.10
C GLY A 73 13.84 10.86 -9.11
N LEU A 74 13.92 12.16 -8.82
CA LEU A 74 12.77 13.07 -8.88
C LEU A 74 13.11 14.35 -9.63
N ARG A 75 12.25 14.72 -10.60
CA ARG A 75 12.34 15.99 -11.31
C ARG A 75 10.97 16.68 -11.36
N GLY A 76 10.95 17.98 -11.10
CA GLY A 76 9.76 18.82 -11.23
C GLY A 76 9.71 19.60 -12.55
N ALA A 77 8.51 19.88 -13.02
CA ALA A 77 8.18 20.81 -14.10
C ALA A 77 6.88 21.56 -13.77
N GLN A 78 6.54 22.57 -14.57
CA GLN A 78 5.24 23.23 -14.51
C GLN A 78 4.58 23.21 -15.88
N SER A 79 3.25 23.09 -15.89
CA SER A 79 2.48 23.19 -17.11
C SER A 79 2.33 24.63 -17.60
N ASP A 80 2.39 24.84 -18.92
CA ASP A 80 2.19 26.14 -19.56
C ASP A 80 0.70 26.51 -19.74
N GLU A 81 0.41 27.62 -20.43
CA GLU A 81 -0.96 28.10 -20.71
C GLU A 81 -1.87 27.08 -21.42
N ARG A 82 -1.27 26.10 -22.12
CA ARG A 82 -1.98 25.02 -22.82
C ARG A 82 -1.97 23.70 -22.05
N GLY A 83 -1.49 23.74 -20.81
CA GLY A 83 -1.27 22.58 -19.95
C GLY A 83 -0.02 21.78 -20.31
N ALA A 84 0.80 22.21 -21.28
CA ALA A 84 1.91 21.41 -21.77
C ALA A 84 3.12 21.47 -20.82
N PHE A 85 3.84 20.36 -20.71
CA PHE A 85 5.07 20.24 -19.93
C PHE A 85 6.09 19.35 -20.66
N THR A 86 7.36 19.47 -20.29
CA THR A 86 8.45 18.69 -20.86
C THR A 86 9.47 18.31 -19.79
N PHE A 87 9.91 17.06 -19.84
CA PHE A 87 11.09 16.56 -19.14
C PHE A 87 12.15 16.15 -20.16
N ASP A 88 13.26 16.88 -20.18
CA ASP A 88 14.36 16.75 -21.13
C ASP A 88 15.59 16.07 -20.55
N GLY A 89 16.42 15.46 -21.39
CA GLY A 89 17.73 14.98 -20.97
C GLY A 89 17.65 13.81 -19.98
N ILE A 90 16.68 12.92 -20.16
CA ILE A 90 16.46 11.74 -19.31
C ILE A 90 16.97 10.47 -20.00
N SER A 91 17.22 9.42 -19.22
CA SER A 91 17.69 8.14 -19.74
C SER A 91 16.58 7.39 -20.49
N ALA A 92 16.88 6.93 -21.70
CA ALA A 92 16.02 6.06 -22.52
C ALA A 92 16.11 4.57 -22.14
N SER A 93 16.77 4.24 -21.02
CA SER A 93 17.01 2.85 -20.65
C SER A 93 15.68 2.10 -20.44
N PRO A 94 15.47 0.93 -21.07
CA PRO A 94 14.26 0.13 -20.87
C PRO A 94 14.17 -0.48 -19.46
N ARG A 95 15.24 -0.34 -18.65
CA ARG A 95 15.31 -0.78 -17.25
C ARG A 95 14.81 0.25 -16.26
N ILE A 96 14.44 1.45 -16.73
CA ILE A 96 13.91 2.53 -15.90
C ILE A 96 12.41 2.66 -16.17
N ALA A 97 11.61 2.59 -15.11
CA ALA A 97 10.21 2.95 -15.16
C ALA A 97 10.03 4.37 -14.66
N TYR A 98 9.46 5.23 -15.50
CA TYR A 98 9.08 6.58 -15.12
C TYR A 98 7.61 6.63 -14.73
N PHE A 99 7.29 7.44 -13.72
CA PHE A 99 5.93 7.75 -13.32
C PHE A 99 5.75 9.27 -13.38
N VAL A 100 4.77 9.70 -14.15
CA VAL A 100 4.42 11.12 -14.30
C VAL A 100 3.15 11.38 -13.51
N GLY A 101 3.15 12.41 -12.67
CA GLY A 101 1.98 12.83 -11.91
C GLY A 101 1.92 14.34 -11.76
N ALA A 102 0.76 14.87 -11.37
CA ALA A 102 0.57 16.30 -11.17
C ALA A 102 0.03 16.60 -9.77
N ARG A 103 0.24 17.81 -9.25
CA ARG A 103 -0.43 18.29 -8.03
C ARG A 103 -1.41 19.40 -8.37
N TYR A 104 -2.71 19.12 -8.21
CA TYR A 104 -3.78 20.07 -8.47
C TYR A 104 -4.53 20.37 -7.16
N GLY A 105 -4.56 21.63 -6.75
CA GLY A 105 -5.15 22.04 -5.46
C GLY A 105 -4.49 21.37 -4.25
N GLY A 106 -3.20 21.06 -4.33
CA GLY A 106 -2.44 20.34 -3.28
C GLY A 106 -2.54 18.82 -3.36
N VAL A 107 -3.52 18.29 -4.10
CA VAL A 107 -3.80 16.85 -4.22
C VAL A 107 -2.95 16.22 -5.32
N PRO A 108 -2.28 15.08 -5.07
CA PRO A 108 -1.59 14.32 -6.11
C PRO A 108 -2.58 13.64 -7.05
N PHE A 109 -2.36 13.75 -8.35
CA PHE A 109 -3.07 13.03 -9.39
C PHE A 109 -2.10 12.10 -10.12
N PRO A 110 -2.30 10.78 -10.05
CA PRO A 110 -1.48 9.84 -10.79
C PRO A 110 -1.72 10.02 -12.29
N GLY A 111 -0.64 10.13 -13.06
CA GLY A 111 -0.68 10.18 -14.51
C GLY A 111 -0.24 8.85 -15.11
N ALA A 112 0.76 8.91 -15.99
CA ALA A 112 1.19 7.76 -16.79
C ALA A 112 2.44 7.07 -16.21
N ARG A 113 2.47 5.74 -16.35
CA ARG A 113 3.70 4.95 -16.27
C ARG A 113 4.33 4.85 -17.65
N VAL A 114 5.60 5.21 -17.77
CA VAL A 114 6.36 5.24 -19.03
C VAL A 114 7.59 4.36 -18.92
N VAL A 115 7.79 3.52 -19.93
CA VAL A 115 9.03 2.78 -20.16
C VAL A 115 9.39 2.98 -21.62
N PHE A 116 10.66 3.28 -21.90
CA PHE A 116 11.15 3.42 -23.26
C PHE A 116 11.46 2.06 -23.86
N SER A 117 11.04 1.85 -25.11
CA SER A 117 11.48 0.70 -25.90
C SER A 117 12.93 0.90 -26.36
N PRO A 118 13.66 -0.17 -26.70
CA PRO A 118 15.01 -0.02 -27.25
C PRO A 118 15.03 0.89 -28.50
N GLY A 119 15.81 1.97 -28.43
CA GLY A 119 15.93 2.97 -29.51
C GLY A 119 14.84 4.06 -29.51
N GLU A 120 13.86 4.00 -28.62
CA GLU A 120 12.85 5.04 -28.42
C GLU A 120 13.43 6.14 -27.53
N THR A 121 13.34 7.40 -27.95
CA THR A 121 13.85 8.56 -27.19
C THR A 121 12.77 9.58 -26.87
N GLU A 122 11.54 9.40 -27.34
CA GLU A 122 10.44 10.35 -27.14
C GLU A 122 9.18 9.63 -26.70
N ARG A 123 8.50 10.21 -25.71
CA ARG A 123 7.19 9.76 -25.24
C ARG A 123 6.28 10.96 -24.99
N THR A 124 5.00 10.78 -25.25
CA THR A 124 3.96 11.77 -24.91
C THR A 124 2.97 11.15 -23.94
N VAL A 125 2.58 11.91 -22.92
CA VAL A 125 1.62 11.48 -21.90
C VAL A 125 0.57 12.55 -21.60
N GLU A 126 -0.55 12.13 -21.05
CA GLU A 126 -1.54 13.04 -20.48
C GLU A 126 -1.68 12.75 -18.98
N VAL A 127 -1.86 13.82 -18.19
CA VAL A 127 -2.13 13.74 -16.77
C VAL A 127 -3.51 14.33 -16.53
N PRO A 128 -4.57 13.50 -16.44
CA PRO A 128 -5.92 13.99 -16.19
C PRO A 128 -6.05 14.40 -14.72
N VAL A 129 -6.62 15.60 -14.49
CA VAL A 129 -7.00 16.07 -13.15
C VAL A 129 -8.50 16.35 -13.11
N SER A 130 -9.08 16.17 -11.93
CA SER A 130 -10.49 16.45 -11.66
C SER A 130 -10.61 17.61 -10.68
N GLU A 131 -11.73 18.33 -10.74
CA GLU A 131 -12.10 19.29 -9.70
C GLU A 131 -12.11 18.63 -8.31
N LEU A 132 -11.93 19.44 -7.27
CA LEU A 132 -11.90 18.98 -5.89
C LEU A 132 -13.25 19.22 -5.20
N ARG A 133 -13.69 18.25 -4.41
CA ARG A 133 -14.91 18.32 -3.62
C ARG A 133 -14.60 17.92 -2.17
N SER A 134 -15.03 18.74 -1.21
CA SER A 134 -14.73 18.55 0.22
C SER A 134 -15.91 18.05 1.04
N GLU A 135 -17.03 17.74 0.40
CA GLU A 135 -18.25 17.25 1.02
C GLU A 135 -18.80 16.09 0.19
N ALA A 136 -19.15 14.99 0.83
CA ALA A 136 -19.75 13.84 0.19
C ALA A 136 -20.63 13.09 1.19
N ASP A 137 -21.75 12.58 0.71
CA ASP A 137 -22.74 11.83 1.48
C ASP A 137 -22.91 10.39 0.99
N ASP A 138 -22.34 10.04 -0.17
CA ASP A 138 -22.47 8.73 -0.80
C ASP A 138 -21.10 8.09 -1.09
N ILE A 139 -20.47 7.56 -0.04
CA ILE A 139 -19.25 6.75 -0.12
C ILE A 139 -19.63 5.29 0.16
N ALA A 140 -19.42 4.44 -0.84
CA ALA A 140 -19.56 3.01 -0.68
C ALA A 140 -18.27 2.40 -0.13
N ILE A 141 -18.42 1.36 0.69
CA ILE A 141 -17.32 0.50 1.13
C ILE A 141 -17.55 -0.89 0.52
N PRO A 142 -17.09 -1.16 -0.71
CA PRO A 142 -17.38 -2.42 -1.39
C PRO A 142 -16.82 -3.63 -0.63
N GLN A 143 -15.64 -3.49 -0.04
CA GLN A 143 -14.95 -4.58 0.62
C GLN A 143 -14.04 -4.10 1.75
N VAL A 144 -14.02 -4.88 2.83
CA VAL A 144 -13.00 -4.83 3.87
C VAL A 144 -12.31 -6.18 3.90
N THR A 145 -10.98 -6.19 3.81
CA THR A 145 -10.16 -7.41 3.88
C THR A 145 -9.24 -7.33 5.10
N LEU A 146 -9.37 -8.32 5.97
CA LEU A 146 -8.51 -8.57 7.13
C LEU A 146 -7.60 -9.76 6.79
N GLN A 147 -6.31 -9.52 6.61
CA GLN A 147 -5.34 -10.57 6.32
C GLN A 147 -4.44 -10.81 7.52
N LEU A 148 -4.43 -12.03 8.03
CA LEU A 148 -3.67 -12.41 9.21
C LEU A 148 -2.30 -12.96 8.85
N ASP A 149 -1.31 -12.61 9.66
CA ASP A 149 0.03 -13.19 9.63
C ASP A 149 0.45 -13.55 11.07
N TRP A 150 0.74 -14.83 11.30
CA TRP A 150 1.15 -15.32 12.60
C TRP A 150 2.67 -15.37 12.70
N ARG A 151 3.21 -14.70 13.71
CA ARG A 151 4.66 -14.59 13.95
C ARG A 151 5.11 -15.29 15.23
N GLY A 152 4.30 -16.23 15.72
CA GLY A 152 4.59 -17.04 16.90
C GLY A 152 4.34 -16.35 18.25
N ARG A 153 4.55 -15.04 18.36
CA ARG A 153 4.27 -14.25 19.58
C ARG A 153 3.26 -13.12 19.39
N GLU A 154 2.96 -12.83 18.13
CA GLU A 154 2.05 -11.76 17.75
C GLU A 154 1.25 -12.22 16.54
N LEU A 155 -0.01 -11.81 16.52
CA LEU A 155 -0.85 -11.90 15.35
C LEU A 155 -0.86 -10.52 14.68
N LEU A 156 -0.24 -10.42 13.51
CA LEU A 156 -0.29 -9.21 12.69
C LEU A 156 -1.55 -9.28 11.81
N VAL A 157 -2.25 -8.17 11.70
CA VAL A 157 -3.41 -8.00 10.83
C VAL A 157 -3.11 -6.87 9.87
N SER A 158 -3.13 -7.19 8.58
CA SER A 158 -3.14 -6.20 7.50
C SER A 158 -4.57 -5.97 7.07
N GLU A 159 -5.05 -4.74 7.20
CA GLU A 159 -6.40 -4.34 6.86
C GLU A 159 -6.41 -3.47 5.61
N SER A 160 -7.34 -3.76 4.70
CA SER A 160 -7.57 -3.02 3.46
C SER A 160 -9.05 -2.67 3.36
N VAL A 161 -9.38 -1.39 3.39
CA VAL A 161 -10.74 -0.87 3.25
C VAL A 161 -10.87 -0.22 1.88
N GLU A 162 -11.66 -0.82 1.00
CA GLU A 162 -11.97 -0.26 -0.31
C GLU A 162 -13.05 0.82 -0.19
N LEU A 163 -12.82 1.96 -0.84
CA LEU A 163 -13.72 3.10 -0.88
C LEU A 163 -14.04 3.43 -2.33
N LEU A 164 -15.30 3.74 -2.61
CA LEU A 164 -15.80 4.08 -3.93
C LEU A 164 -16.86 5.18 -3.85
N HIS A 165 -16.88 6.06 -4.83
CA HIS A 165 -17.94 7.07 -5.00
C HIS A 165 -18.31 7.24 -6.47
N ALA A 166 -19.48 7.85 -6.72
CA ALA A 166 -20.00 8.08 -8.06
C ALA A 166 -19.71 9.47 -8.64
N TYR A 167 -19.16 10.41 -7.84
CA TYR A 167 -18.82 11.76 -8.29
C TYR A 167 -17.71 11.78 -9.36
N SER A 168 -17.72 12.78 -10.25
CA SER A 168 -16.65 13.01 -11.23
C SER A 168 -15.49 13.84 -10.69
N GLU A 169 -15.68 14.46 -9.52
CA GLU A 169 -14.68 15.19 -8.76
C GLU A 169 -13.87 14.29 -7.82
N THR A 170 -12.62 14.66 -7.55
CA THR A 170 -11.82 14.02 -6.50
C THR A 170 -12.30 14.52 -5.15
N LEU A 171 -12.61 13.60 -4.24
CA LEU A 171 -12.99 13.92 -2.88
C LEU A 171 -11.75 14.18 -2.03
N PHE A 172 -11.65 15.37 -1.46
CA PHE A 172 -10.54 15.77 -0.60
C PHE A 172 -10.95 16.88 0.36
N VAL A 173 -10.62 16.71 1.64
CA VAL A 173 -10.72 17.77 2.65
C VAL A 173 -9.31 18.26 3.00
N PRO A 174 -8.98 19.54 2.70
CA PRO A 174 -7.73 20.17 3.10
C PRO A 174 -7.54 20.10 4.62
N ALA A 175 -6.29 19.99 5.08
CA ALA A 175 -5.97 19.77 6.49
C ALA A 175 -6.57 20.84 7.42
N GLU A 176 -6.61 22.09 6.97
CA GLU A 176 -7.16 23.25 7.68
C GLU A 176 -8.68 23.16 7.94
N ASP A 177 -9.42 22.37 7.16
CA ASP A 177 -10.88 22.26 7.26
C ASP A 177 -11.33 21.02 8.05
N ARG A 178 -10.44 20.06 8.33
CA ARG A 178 -10.78 18.72 8.86
C ARG A 178 -11.37 18.70 10.26
N ASP A 179 -11.17 19.76 11.04
CA ASP A 179 -11.78 19.88 12.36
C ASP A 179 -13.24 20.32 12.31
N THR A 180 -13.70 20.84 11.17
CA THR A 180 -15.08 21.32 10.97
C THR A 180 -15.88 20.48 9.99
N LYS A 181 -15.22 19.58 9.25
CA LYS A 181 -15.84 18.70 8.26
C LYS A 181 -15.77 17.24 8.70
N ALA A 182 -16.81 16.48 8.35
CA ALA A 182 -16.82 15.04 8.60
C ALA A 182 -15.84 14.32 7.65
N PRO A 183 -15.21 13.22 8.08
CA PRO A 183 -14.43 12.37 7.18
C PRO A 183 -15.34 11.65 6.20
N PHE A 184 -14.79 11.27 5.04
CA PHE A 184 -15.48 10.46 4.04
C PHE A 184 -15.68 9.01 4.50
N ALA A 185 -14.76 8.50 5.34
CA ALA A 185 -14.90 7.21 5.99
C ALA A 185 -14.32 7.25 7.41
N SER A 186 -14.99 6.56 8.33
CA SER A 186 -14.48 6.25 9.67
C SER A 186 -14.23 4.76 9.77
N ILE A 187 -12.97 4.39 9.97
CA ILE A 187 -12.51 3.00 10.02
C ILE A 187 -12.19 2.69 11.49
N PRO A 188 -13.06 1.94 12.20
CA PRO A 188 -12.82 1.63 13.59
C PRO A 188 -11.61 0.70 13.75
N LEU A 189 -10.88 0.84 14.85
CA LEU A 189 -9.80 -0.06 15.22
C LEU A 189 -10.23 -0.96 16.38
N PRO A 190 -9.81 -2.24 16.41
CA PRO A 190 -9.96 -3.09 17.58
C PRO A 190 -9.36 -2.45 18.85
N ALA A 191 -10.01 -2.62 19.99
CA ALA A 191 -9.60 -1.98 21.25
C ALA A 191 -8.16 -2.34 21.68
N ASP A 192 -7.75 -3.59 21.42
CA ASP A 192 -6.44 -4.12 21.78
C ASP A 192 -5.38 -4.01 20.67
N ALA A 193 -5.69 -3.31 19.58
CA ALA A 193 -4.77 -3.12 18.47
C ALA A 193 -3.55 -2.28 18.88
N ARG A 194 -2.35 -2.80 18.59
CA ARG A 194 -1.06 -2.15 18.86
C ARG A 194 -0.26 -2.00 17.58
N ASN A 195 0.81 -1.22 17.65
CA ASN A 195 1.78 -1.08 16.55
C ASN A 195 1.10 -0.77 15.21
N LEU A 196 0.26 0.27 15.19
CA LEU A 196 -0.39 0.73 13.96
C LEU A 196 0.70 1.16 12.97
N GLU A 197 0.70 0.52 11.80
CA GLU A 197 1.68 0.71 10.74
C GLU A 197 0.98 0.97 9.41
N TYR A 198 1.67 1.67 8.51
CA TYR A 198 1.19 1.97 7.17
C TYR A 198 2.17 1.41 6.13
N PRO A 199 1.70 1.12 4.90
CA PRO A 199 2.59 0.75 3.82
C PRO A 199 3.71 1.79 3.71
N PHE A 200 4.96 1.34 3.65
CA PHE A 200 6.15 2.19 3.57
C PHE A 200 6.39 3.10 4.81
N GLY A 201 5.71 2.84 5.93
CA GLY A 201 5.92 3.56 7.20
C GLY A 201 5.36 4.99 7.23
N VAL A 202 4.59 5.40 6.22
CA VAL A 202 4.00 6.73 6.12
C VAL A 202 2.49 6.60 5.98
N ALA A 203 1.75 7.35 6.81
CA ALA A 203 0.30 7.41 6.70
C ALA A 203 -0.11 7.90 5.31
N PRO A 204 -1.07 7.25 4.64
CA PRO A 204 -1.63 7.79 3.41
C PRO A 204 -2.15 9.21 3.62
N GLU A 205 -2.08 10.04 2.58
CA GLU A 205 -2.60 11.40 2.66
C GLU A 205 -4.06 11.41 3.09
N GLY A 206 -4.40 12.33 3.99
CA GLY A 206 -5.73 12.49 4.59
C GLY A 206 -6.21 11.35 5.48
N VAL A 207 -5.35 10.38 5.82
CA VAL A 207 -5.62 9.47 6.94
C VAL A 207 -5.15 10.11 8.24
N GLU A 208 -6.06 10.22 9.20
CA GLU A 208 -5.77 10.72 10.54
C GLU A 208 -6.25 9.76 11.61
N ARG A 209 -5.49 9.62 12.69
CA ARG A 209 -5.94 8.87 13.86
C ARG A 209 -6.88 9.75 14.68
N ARG A 210 -8.08 9.23 14.98
CA ARG A 210 -9.09 9.86 15.84
C ARG A 210 -9.44 8.89 16.97
N GLU A 211 -10.30 9.33 17.90
CA GLU A 211 -10.80 8.45 18.95
C GLU A 211 -11.52 7.24 18.33
N GLY A 212 -11.12 6.03 18.71
CA GLY A 212 -11.75 4.78 18.24
C GLY A 212 -11.29 4.28 16.86
N GLY A 213 -10.44 5.00 16.12
CA GLY A 213 -9.95 4.49 14.84
C GLY A 213 -9.26 5.49 13.92
N LEU A 214 -9.46 5.31 12.62
CA LEU A 214 -8.93 6.16 11.55
C LEU A 214 -10.06 6.95 10.89
N ALA A 215 -9.78 8.20 10.58
CA ALA A 215 -10.63 9.06 9.75
C ALA A 215 -9.93 9.28 8.41
N PHE A 216 -10.67 9.10 7.32
CA PHE A 216 -10.17 9.31 5.96
C PHE A 216 -10.83 10.53 5.31
N PHE A 217 -10.00 11.46 4.87
CA PHE A 217 -10.38 12.75 4.30
C PHE A 217 -9.99 12.89 2.82
N GLY A 218 -9.66 11.78 2.15
CA GLY A 218 -9.18 11.76 0.78
C GLY A 218 -7.65 11.96 0.66
N PRO A 219 -7.09 11.94 -0.55
CA PRO A 219 -7.82 12.00 -1.82
C PRO A 219 -8.50 10.69 -2.17
N LEU A 220 -9.74 10.79 -2.68
CA LEU A 220 -10.44 9.67 -3.31
C LEU A 220 -10.79 10.08 -4.74
N HIS A 221 -10.12 9.46 -5.71
CA HIS A 221 -10.29 9.80 -7.11
C HIS A 221 -11.53 9.14 -7.75
N PRO A 222 -12.13 9.75 -8.79
CA PRO A 222 -13.21 9.12 -9.54
C PRO A 222 -12.79 7.83 -10.24
N GLY A 223 -13.71 6.85 -10.28
CA GLY A 223 -13.58 5.65 -11.09
C GLY A 223 -13.50 4.38 -10.26
N GLU A 224 -12.32 3.78 -10.17
CA GLU A 224 -12.12 2.48 -9.54
C GLU A 224 -12.05 2.59 -8.00
N PRO A 225 -12.45 1.53 -7.26
CA PRO A 225 -12.26 1.46 -5.82
C PRO A 225 -10.80 1.71 -5.43
N GLN A 226 -10.59 2.54 -4.41
CA GLN A 226 -9.28 2.81 -3.83
C GLN A 226 -9.23 2.30 -2.41
N ALA A 227 -8.10 1.72 -2.02
CA ALA A 227 -7.96 1.07 -0.73
C ALA A 227 -7.14 1.92 0.25
N VAL A 228 -7.70 2.15 1.44
CA VAL A 228 -6.94 2.58 2.61
C VAL A 228 -6.35 1.33 3.26
N ARG A 229 -5.02 1.27 3.37
CA ARG A 229 -4.30 0.11 3.88
C ARG A 229 -3.48 0.48 5.11
N PHE A 230 -3.55 -0.38 6.13
CA PHE A 230 -2.81 -0.23 7.38
C PHE A 230 -2.65 -1.62 8.03
N GLY A 231 -1.75 -1.72 9.00
CA GLY A 231 -1.51 -2.94 9.77
C GLY A 231 -1.50 -2.67 11.26
N TYR A 232 -1.81 -3.67 12.07
CA TYR A 232 -1.72 -3.62 13.52
C TYR A 232 -1.48 -5.02 14.09
N ALA A 233 -1.01 -5.08 15.32
CA ALA A 233 -0.65 -6.33 15.99
C ALA A 233 -1.46 -6.56 17.26
N PHE A 234 -1.70 -7.84 17.56
CA PHE A 234 -2.17 -8.32 18.85
C PHE A 234 -1.10 -9.17 19.51
N ALA A 235 -0.87 -8.92 20.80
CA ALA A 235 -0.03 -9.81 21.61
C ALA A 235 -0.77 -11.13 21.85
N SER A 236 -0.09 -12.26 21.65
CA SER A 236 -0.59 -13.55 22.11
C SER A 236 -0.01 -13.88 23.47
N ALA A 237 -0.88 -14.29 24.41
CA ALA A 237 -0.49 -14.82 25.70
C ALA A 237 -1.21 -16.17 25.90
N GLY A 238 -0.56 -17.25 25.48
CA GLY A 238 -1.09 -18.61 25.56
C GLY A 238 -1.58 -19.15 24.22
N ASP A 239 -2.41 -20.19 24.29
CA ASP A 239 -2.73 -21.05 23.14
C ASP A 239 -4.00 -20.60 22.40
N THR A 240 -4.71 -19.61 22.95
CA THR A 240 -5.95 -19.08 22.38
C THR A 240 -5.97 -17.56 22.40
N LEU A 241 -6.58 -16.97 21.38
CA LEU A 241 -6.77 -15.53 21.25
C LEU A 241 -8.18 -15.23 20.73
N SER A 242 -8.97 -14.47 21.48
CA SER A 242 -10.30 -14.03 21.05
C SER A 242 -10.25 -12.57 20.66
N LEU A 243 -10.62 -12.27 19.41
CA LEU A 243 -10.57 -10.94 18.83
C LEU A 243 -11.94 -10.49 18.33
N GLU A 244 -12.13 -9.18 18.42
CA GLU A 244 -13.28 -8.44 17.94
C GLU A 244 -12.82 -7.47 16.86
N PHE A 245 -13.21 -7.72 15.61
CA PHE A 245 -12.92 -6.81 14.50
C PHE A 245 -14.16 -5.96 14.20
N PRO A 246 -14.18 -4.67 14.56
CA PRO A 246 -15.30 -3.81 14.24
C PRO A 246 -15.35 -3.58 12.72
N VAL A 247 -16.54 -3.70 12.14
CA VAL A 247 -16.73 -3.50 10.69
C VAL A 247 -17.08 -2.04 10.40
N PRO A 248 -16.40 -1.37 9.45
CA PRO A 248 -16.79 -0.05 8.98
C PRO A 248 -18.27 0.02 8.57
N GLN A 249 -18.94 1.11 8.93
CA GLN A 249 -20.35 1.29 8.58
C GLN A 249 -20.50 1.34 7.05
N GLY A 250 -21.46 0.59 6.51
CA GLY A 250 -21.75 0.57 5.06
C GLY A 250 -20.89 -0.42 4.26
N SER A 251 -20.08 -1.25 4.91
CA SER A 251 -19.38 -2.34 4.24
C SER A 251 -20.35 -3.31 3.55
N ALA A 252 -20.16 -3.53 2.26
CA ALA A 252 -20.94 -4.51 1.49
C ALA A 252 -20.41 -5.94 1.66
N ARG A 253 -19.11 -6.09 1.97
CA ARG A 253 -18.45 -7.39 2.12
C ARG A 253 -17.29 -7.28 3.11
N VAL A 254 -17.14 -8.27 3.98
CA VAL A 254 -15.98 -8.43 4.86
C VAL A 254 -15.34 -9.79 4.60
N GLU A 255 -14.04 -9.79 4.39
CA GLU A 255 -13.23 -11.00 4.21
C GLU A 255 -12.18 -11.10 5.33
N LEU A 256 -12.09 -12.27 5.94
CA LEU A 256 -11.02 -12.65 6.85
C LEU A 256 -10.18 -13.74 6.18
N LEU A 257 -8.89 -13.49 6.03
CA LEU A 257 -7.92 -14.40 5.42
C LEU A 257 -6.98 -14.92 6.50
N VAL A 258 -7.13 -16.20 6.82
CA VAL A 258 -6.34 -16.87 7.88
C VAL A 258 -5.33 -17.81 7.22
N PRO A 259 -4.03 -17.74 7.53
CA PRO A 259 -3.03 -18.60 6.89
C PRO A 259 -3.32 -20.08 7.16
N SER A 260 -3.33 -20.91 6.12
CA SER A 260 -3.72 -22.33 6.21
C SER A 260 -2.76 -23.19 7.07
N ASN A 261 -1.55 -22.68 7.31
CA ASN A 261 -0.51 -23.31 8.16
C ASN A 261 -0.27 -22.54 9.47
N GLY A 262 -1.21 -21.67 9.87
CA GLY A 262 -1.12 -20.85 11.08
C GLY A 262 -2.25 -21.16 12.06
N PRO A 263 -2.78 -20.13 12.76
CA PRO A 263 -3.88 -20.29 13.70
C PRO A 263 -5.12 -20.91 13.07
N GLU A 264 -5.78 -21.80 13.81
CA GLU A 264 -7.12 -22.27 13.45
C GLU A 264 -8.15 -21.24 13.91
N ALA A 265 -9.03 -20.83 13.01
CA ALA A 265 -10.02 -19.79 13.30
C ALA A 265 -11.44 -20.37 13.43
N GLU A 266 -12.06 -20.10 14.56
CA GLU A 266 -13.50 -20.21 14.79
C GLU A 266 -14.11 -18.81 14.73
N THR A 267 -15.04 -18.58 13.82
CA THR A 267 -15.61 -17.25 13.58
C THR A 267 -17.08 -17.32 13.20
N THR A 268 -17.79 -16.21 13.39
CA THR A 268 -19.17 -16.02 12.91
C THR A 268 -19.27 -15.97 11.38
N LEU A 269 -18.15 -15.74 10.69
CA LEU A 269 -18.09 -15.65 9.23
C LEU A 269 -18.29 -17.00 8.55
N ARG A 270 -18.88 -16.98 7.35
CA ARG A 270 -19.02 -18.17 6.52
C ARG A 270 -17.65 -18.56 5.98
N ARG A 271 -17.18 -19.76 6.34
CA ARG A 271 -15.96 -20.33 5.76
C ARG A 271 -16.15 -20.62 4.26
N GLU A 272 -15.22 -20.15 3.46
CA GLU A 272 -15.06 -20.48 2.05
C GLU A 272 -13.80 -21.35 1.83
N GLY A 273 -13.53 -21.69 0.57
CA GLY A 273 -12.36 -22.51 0.21
C GLY A 273 -11.03 -21.78 0.41
N PRO A 274 -9.90 -22.49 0.23
CA PRO A 274 -8.59 -21.87 0.27
C PRO A 274 -8.39 -20.89 -0.91
N VAL A 275 -7.58 -19.86 -0.67
CA VAL A 275 -7.12 -18.90 -1.68
C VAL A 275 -5.60 -18.73 -1.58
N GLU A 276 -4.96 -18.53 -2.73
CA GLU A 276 -3.52 -18.30 -2.82
C GLU A 276 -3.23 -16.82 -3.02
N ILE A 277 -2.35 -16.26 -2.19
CA ILE A 277 -1.92 -14.86 -2.27
C ILE A 277 -0.41 -14.83 -2.04
N ALA A 278 0.35 -14.33 -3.03
CA ALA A 278 1.81 -14.23 -2.98
C ALA A 278 2.48 -15.53 -2.49
N ASP A 279 2.14 -16.66 -3.13
CA ASP A 279 2.63 -18.01 -2.83
C ASP A 279 2.29 -18.54 -1.42
N ARG A 280 1.37 -17.87 -0.71
CA ARG A 280 0.85 -18.30 0.59
C ARG A 280 -0.61 -18.72 0.47
N GLN A 281 -0.95 -19.83 1.11
CA GLN A 281 -2.32 -20.35 1.18
C GLN A 281 -3.05 -19.78 2.40
N TYR A 282 -4.26 -19.27 2.18
CA TYR A 282 -5.16 -18.78 3.21
C TYR A 282 -6.49 -19.52 3.14
N ILE A 283 -7.13 -19.72 4.29
CA ILE A 283 -8.55 -20.04 4.38
C ILE A 283 -9.32 -18.72 4.40
N ARG A 284 -10.24 -18.56 3.46
CA ARG A 284 -11.08 -17.36 3.36
C ARG A 284 -12.37 -17.55 4.16
N TYR A 285 -12.75 -16.55 4.94
CA TYR A 285 -14.04 -16.46 5.60
C TYR A 285 -14.73 -15.15 5.19
N VAL A 286 -16.04 -15.17 4.99
CA VAL A 286 -16.78 -14.06 4.38
C VAL A 286 -18.09 -13.76 5.12
N ALA A 287 -18.40 -12.47 5.25
CA ALA A 287 -19.76 -11.98 5.47
C ALA A 287 -20.18 -11.06 4.32
N GLU A 288 -21.40 -11.25 3.83
CA GLU A 288 -22.04 -10.35 2.86
C GLU A 288 -22.98 -9.41 3.62
N ALA A 289 -22.96 -8.13 3.27
CA ALA A 289 -23.80 -7.08 3.83
C ALA A 289 -23.91 -7.16 5.37
N PRO A 290 -22.78 -7.10 6.10
CA PRO A 290 -22.80 -7.03 7.56
C PRO A 290 -23.67 -5.86 8.02
N LYS A 291 -24.36 -6.05 9.15
CA LYS A 291 -25.18 -5.00 9.74
C LYS A 291 -24.31 -3.83 10.18
N ALA A 292 -24.91 -2.64 10.23
CA ALA A 292 -24.24 -1.48 10.80
C ALA A 292 -23.78 -1.80 12.24
N ASN A 293 -22.52 -1.48 12.55
CA ASN A 293 -21.86 -1.76 13.83
C ASN A 293 -21.74 -3.26 14.16
N GLU A 294 -21.78 -4.14 13.16
CA GLU A 294 -21.46 -5.55 13.36
C GLU A 294 -19.96 -5.71 13.65
N THR A 295 -19.66 -6.63 14.55
CA THR A 295 -18.29 -7.01 14.90
C THR A 295 -18.07 -8.43 14.41
N VAL A 296 -16.97 -8.67 13.70
CA VAL A 296 -16.52 -10.03 13.43
C VAL A 296 -15.87 -10.57 14.70
N LEU A 297 -16.49 -11.61 15.26
CA LEU A 297 -15.91 -12.36 16.36
C LEU A 297 -15.08 -13.50 15.79
N ALA A 298 -13.82 -13.59 16.22
CA ALA A 298 -12.94 -14.69 15.84
C ALA A 298 -12.13 -15.16 17.06
N ALA A 299 -12.26 -16.45 17.36
CA ALA A 299 -11.40 -17.14 18.29
C ALA A 299 -10.34 -17.91 17.49
N PHE A 300 -9.09 -17.75 17.86
CA PHE A 300 -7.95 -18.37 17.22
C PHE A 300 -7.31 -19.36 18.19
N THR A 301 -7.20 -20.61 17.77
CA THR A 301 -6.30 -21.58 18.41
C THR A 301 -4.94 -21.40 17.78
N LEU A 302 -3.97 -20.93 18.57
CA LEU A 302 -2.63 -20.61 18.12
C LEU A 302 -1.80 -21.91 18.07
N PRO A 303 -1.01 -22.14 17.01
CA PRO A 303 -0.14 -23.29 16.97
C PRO A 303 0.97 -23.14 18.03
N ASP A 304 1.41 -24.26 18.59
CA ASP A 304 2.56 -24.29 19.48
C ASP A 304 3.75 -23.58 18.80
N ALA A 305 4.39 -22.68 19.55
CA ALA A 305 5.62 -22.03 19.13
C ALA A 305 6.80 -22.62 19.91
N SER A 306 7.91 -22.88 19.22
CA SER A 306 9.11 -23.45 19.85
C SER A 306 10.11 -22.35 20.15
N THR A 307 10.56 -22.24 21.40
CA THR A 307 11.75 -21.44 21.75
C THR A 307 13.05 -22.23 21.59
N ASP A 308 12.97 -23.51 21.22
CA ASP A 308 14.15 -24.35 21.04
C ASP A 308 14.88 -23.99 19.74
N GLY A 309 15.84 -23.08 19.86
CA GLY A 309 16.70 -22.65 18.77
C GLY A 309 17.56 -23.78 18.17
N SER A 310 17.73 -24.92 18.85
CA SER A 310 18.46 -26.06 18.30
C SER A 310 17.76 -26.70 17.09
N ARG A 311 16.48 -26.39 16.90
CA ARG A 311 15.68 -26.82 15.75
C ARG A 311 15.98 -26.04 14.48
N ALA A 312 16.52 -24.83 14.59
CA ALA A 312 17.00 -24.04 13.48
C ALA A 312 18.48 -24.36 13.25
N ARG A 313 18.83 -24.70 12.02
CA ARG A 313 20.22 -24.79 11.58
C ARG A 313 20.42 -23.99 10.32
N VAL A 314 21.57 -23.34 10.21
CA VAL A 314 22.01 -22.78 8.93
C VAL A 314 22.34 -23.96 8.02
N ALA A 315 21.48 -24.22 7.04
CA ALA A 315 21.68 -25.28 6.06
C ALA A 315 22.75 -24.90 5.04
N SER A 316 22.79 -23.61 4.68
CA SER A 316 23.88 -23.04 3.88
C SER A 316 24.03 -21.55 4.18
N ALA A 317 25.26 -21.05 3.99
CA ALA A 317 25.57 -19.64 3.95
C ALA A 317 26.25 -19.36 2.60
N GLN A 318 25.79 -18.33 1.90
CA GLN A 318 26.34 -17.89 0.63
C GLN A 318 26.81 -16.45 0.78
N TRP A 319 28.03 -16.18 0.30
CA TRP A 319 28.54 -14.83 0.18
C TRP A 319 28.51 -14.43 -1.29
N VAL A 320 27.76 -13.38 -1.59
CA VAL A 320 27.75 -12.75 -2.91
C VAL A 320 28.58 -11.48 -2.80
N VAL A 321 29.73 -11.48 -3.47
CA VAL A 321 30.58 -10.30 -3.59
C VAL A 321 30.30 -9.68 -4.95
N ASP A 322 29.84 -8.44 -4.93
CA ASP A 322 29.70 -7.62 -6.13
C ASP A 322 30.71 -6.46 -6.05
N ALA A 323 31.45 -6.24 -7.13
CA ALA A 323 32.49 -5.23 -7.18
C ALA A 323 32.35 -4.44 -8.49
N ASP A 324 32.18 -3.14 -8.37
CA ASP A 324 32.27 -2.20 -9.48
C ASP A 324 33.44 -1.22 -9.29
N ALA A 325 33.59 -0.27 -10.21
CA ALA A 325 34.70 0.70 -10.19
C ALA A 325 34.66 1.68 -8.99
N ALA A 326 33.56 1.73 -8.24
CA ALA A 326 33.31 2.68 -7.16
C ALA A 326 32.90 2.03 -5.82
N LEU A 327 32.42 0.79 -5.83
CA LEU A 327 31.85 0.11 -4.66
C LEU A 327 32.17 -1.39 -4.64
N LEU A 328 32.55 -1.88 -3.46
CA LEU A 328 32.56 -3.31 -3.14
C LEU A 328 31.38 -3.59 -2.20
N SER A 329 30.44 -4.42 -2.64
CA SER A 329 29.33 -4.88 -1.81
C SER A 329 29.49 -6.36 -1.48
N LEU A 330 29.24 -6.70 -0.21
CA LEU A 330 29.18 -8.06 0.29
C LEU A 330 27.77 -8.30 0.78
N ARG A 331 27.06 -9.23 0.16
CA ARG A 331 25.78 -9.75 0.65
C ARG A 331 26.00 -11.14 1.21
N GLU A 332 25.51 -11.35 2.43
CA GLU A 332 25.51 -12.65 3.07
C GLU A 332 24.08 -13.17 3.12
N GLU A 333 23.86 -14.35 2.53
CA GLU A 333 22.56 -15.00 2.46
C GLU A 333 22.61 -16.32 3.24
N TYR A 334 21.69 -16.48 4.17
CA TYR A 334 21.56 -17.69 4.98
C TYR A 334 20.30 -18.45 4.59
N VAL A 335 20.45 -19.74 4.29
CA VAL A 335 19.31 -20.66 4.24
C VAL A 335 19.21 -21.31 5.61
N VAL A 336 18.14 -21.01 6.32
CA VAL A 336 17.84 -21.63 7.62
C VAL A 336 16.86 -22.77 7.41
N GLU A 337 17.25 -23.97 7.78
CA GLU A 337 16.35 -25.11 7.90
C GLU A 337 15.83 -25.20 9.33
N VAL A 338 14.51 -25.31 9.44
CA VAL A 338 13.82 -25.53 10.70
C VAL A 338 13.28 -26.95 10.70
N SER A 339 13.73 -27.75 11.66
CA SER A 339 13.19 -29.08 11.92
C SER A 339 11.87 -29.00 12.69
N GLY A 340 10.90 -29.85 12.34
CA GLY A 340 9.54 -29.86 12.90
C GLY A 340 8.58 -28.90 12.20
N ARG A 341 7.34 -28.78 12.70
CA ARG A 341 6.27 -27.99 12.06
C ARG A 341 5.95 -26.68 12.79
N GLU A 342 6.33 -26.59 14.04
CA GLU A 342 6.13 -25.42 14.89
C GLU A 342 7.07 -24.28 14.48
N PRO A 343 6.58 -23.04 14.36
CA PRO A 343 7.44 -21.88 14.15
C PRO A 343 8.40 -21.69 15.34
N ILE A 344 9.65 -21.33 15.04
CA ILE A 344 10.64 -20.99 16.07
C ILE A 344 10.48 -19.51 16.42
N VAL A 345 10.41 -19.21 17.72
CA VAL A 345 10.32 -17.85 18.26
C VAL A 345 11.52 -17.55 19.15
N ALA A 346 11.98 -16.31 19.13
CA ALA A 346 13.02 -15.86 20.04
C ALA A 346 12.52 -15.93 21.51
N PRO A 347 13.38 -16.33 22.47
CA PRO A 347 13.05 -16.22 23.88
C PRO A 347 12.79 -14.75 24.27
N PRO A 348 11.95 -14.51 25.30
CA PRO A 348 11.59 -13.15 25.74
C PRO A 348 12.78 -12.32 26.20
#